data_AF-A0A970E536-F1
#
_entry.id   AF-A0A970E536-F1
#
_cell.length_a   1.000
_cell.length_b   1.000
_cell.length_c   1.000
_cell.angle_alpha   90.00
_cell.angle_beta   90.00
_cell.angle_gamma   90.00
#
_symmetry.space_group_name_H-M   'P 1'
#
loop_
_entity.id
_entity.type
_entity.pdbx_description
1 polymer ?
#
loop_
_entity_poly.entity_id
_entity_poly.type
_entity_poly.pdbx_seq_one_letter_code
_entity_poly.pdbx_strand_id
1 'polypeptide(L)' 'MDKFLKIQSCERCGARLDLRIMSKMNEDIICLNCFQEERNHPYYEAAAKKEAEEVAAGNYNYRGMFAGQKYPFGVV' A
#
# COMPACT_ATOMS: atom_id res chain seq x y z
N MET A 1 9.25 -15.46 -8.86
CA MET A 1 8.08 -15.95 -8.10
C MET A 1 7.66 -14.83 -7.16
N ASP A 2 6.54 -14.19 -7.46
CA ASP A 2 6.12 -12.91 -6.88
C ASP A 2 6.01 -12.93 -5.35
N LYS A 3 6.60 -11.91 -4.72
CA LYS A 3 6.51 -11.66 -3.26
C LYS A 3 5.05 -11.67 -2.80
N PHE A 4 4.17 -11.05 -3.61
CA PHE A 4 2.73 -11.02 -3.39
C PHE A 4 2.11 -12.40 -3.19
N LEU A 5 2.57 -13.44 -3.90
CA LEU A 5 1.99 -14.78 -3.81
C LEU A 5 2.55 -15.62 -2.66
N LYS A 6 3.69 -15.24 -2.09
CA LYS A 6 4.40 -16.03 -1.08
C LYS A 6 4.21 -15.53 0.35
N ILE A 7 3.95 -14.23 0.52
CA ILE A 7 3.88 -13.63 1.84
C ILE A 7 2.73 -14.21 2.67
N GLN A 8 3.01 -14.55 3.93
CA GLN A 8 2.06 -15.15 4.88
C GLN A 8 1.63 -14.18 5.98
N SER A 9 2.35 -13.08 6.16
CA SER A 9 2.16 -12.11 7.25
C SER A 9 2.11 -10.69 6.72
N CYS A 10 1.26 -9.86 7.30
CA CYS A 10 1.12 -8.45 6.98
C CYS A 10 2.44 -7.72 7.22
N GLU A 11 2.88 -6.91 6.24
CA GLU A 11 4.15 -6.17 6.35
C GLU A 11 4.11 -5.02 7.36
N ARG A 12 2.91 -4.62 7.80
CA ARG A 12 2.71 -3.56 8.79
C ARG A 12 2.55 -4.12 10.21
N CYS A 13 1.53 -4.94 10.42
CA CYS A 13 1.19 -5.42 11.76
C CYS A 13 1.72 -6.83 12.09
N GLY A 14 2.29 -7.55 11.12
CA GLY A 14 2.79 -8.92 11.30
C GLY A 14 1.72 -10.02 11.39
N ALA A 15 0.44 -9.65 11.44
CA ALA A 15 -0.67 -10.60 11.51
C ALA A 15 -0.70 -11.54 10.29
N ARG A 16 -1.15 -12.77 10.47
CA ARG A 16 -1.33 -13.74 9.38
C ARG A 16 -2.30 -13.18 8.32
N LEU A 17 -1.95 -13.37 7.05
CA LEU A 17 -2.76 -12.95 5.91
C LEU A 17 -3.68 -14.09 5.47
N ASP A 18 -4.96 -14.02 5.83
CA ASP A 18 -6.00 -14.85 5.21
C ASP A 18 -6.43 -14.27 3.85
N LEU A 19 -6.47 -12.93 3.77
CA LEU A 19 -6.59 -12.14 2.56
C LEU A 19 -5.47 -11.09 2.55
N ARG A 20 -4.96 -10.78 1.36
CA ARG A 20 -3.86 -9.84 1.16
C ARG A 20 -4.17 -8.86 0.04
N ILE A 21 -3.81 -7.60 0.27
CA ILE A 21 -3.95 -6.49 -0.67
C ILE A 21 -2.62 -5.71 -0.68
N MET A 22 -2.30 -5.06 -1.79
CA MET A 22 -1.20 -4.11 -1.82
C MET A 22 -1.70 -2.75 -1.33
N SER A 23 -0.90 -2.06 -0.52
CA SER A 23 -1.20 -0.70 -0.05
C SER A 23 -1.54 0.23 -1.21
N LYS A 24 -2.45 1.18 -0.97
CA LYS A 24 -2.75 2.26 -1.92
C LYS A 24 -1.64 3.33 -1.97
N MET A 25 -0.79 3.37 -0.94
CA MET A 25 0.19 4.43 -0.71
C MET A 25 1.63 4.01 -1.03
N ASN A 26 1.95 2.72 -0.93
CA ASN A 26 3.26 2.13 -1.25
C ASN A 26 3.13 0.66 -1.71
N GLU A 27 4.23 -0.10 -1.69
CA GLU A 27 4.28 -1.51 -2.15
C GLU A 27 4.09 -2.54 -1.02
N ASP A 28 3.66 -2.11 0.17
CA ASP A 28 3.45 -3.02 1.30
C ASP A 28 2.28 -3.97 1.01
N ILE A 29 2.45 -5.25 1.32
CA ILE A 29 1.38 -6.24 1.28
C ILE A 29 0.76 -6.34 2.67
N ILE A 30 -0.51 -5.94 2.76
CA ILE A 30 -1.18 -5.68 4.03
C ILE A 30 -2.45 -6.52 4.17
N CYS A 31 -2.88 -6.68 5.42
CA CYS A 31 -4.18 -7.26 5.73
C CYS A 31 -5.30 -6.21 5.56
N LEU A 32 -6.56 -6.67 5.53
CA LEU A 32 -7.72 -5.78 5.39
C LEU A 32 -7.85 -4.78 6.54
N ASN A 33 -7.43 -5.13 7.76
CA ASN A 33 -7.50 -4.20 8.90
C ASN A 33 -6.55 -3.02 8.70
N CYS A 34 -5.28 -3.29 8.34
CA CYS A 34 -4.33 -2.23 8.01
C CYS A 34 -4.77 -1.40 6.80
N PHE A 35 -5.50 -1.98 5.85
CA PHE A 35 -6.10 -1.22 4.75
C PHE A 35 -7.23 -0.29 5.23
N GLN A 36 -8.07 -0.71 6.18
CA GLN A 36 -9.09 0.20 6.73
C GLN A 36 -8.46 1.35 7.53
N GLU A 37 -7.41 1.08 8.30
CA GLU A 37 -6.61 2.13 8.96
C GLU A 37 -5.97 3.07 7.94
N GLU A 38 -5.44 2.50 6.85
CA GLU A 38 -4.82 3.24 5.76
C GLU A 38 -5.76 4.28 5.15
N ARG A 39 -7.06 3.95 5.00
CA ARG A 39 -8.07 4.87 4.46
C ARG A 39 -8.29 6.13 5.31
N ASN A 40 -7.93 6.09 6.59
CA ASN A 40 -8.01 7.24 7.49
C ASN A 40 -6.71 8.06 7.54
N HIS A 41 -5.68 7.65 6.79
CA HIS A 41 -4.40 8.33 6.79
C HIS A 41 -4.50 9.69 6.06
N PRO A 42 -3.84 10.76 6.56
CA PRO A 42 -3.96 12.10 5.96
C PRO A 42 -3.56 12.18 4.48
N TYR A 43 -2.65 11.30 4.04
CA TYR A 43 -2.17 11.27 2.66
C TYR A 43 -2.89 10.25 1.76
N TYR A 44 -3.92 9.55 2.26
CA TYR A 44 -4.61 8.51 1.49
C TYR A 44 -5.22 9.05 0.19
N GLU A 45 -5.97 10.15 0.27
CA GLU A 45 -6.62 10.75 -0.90
C GLU A 45 -5.59 11.27 -1.91
N ALA A 46 -4.50 11.86 -1.43
CA ALA A 46 -3.42 12.34 -2.28
C ALA A 46 -2.74 11.20 -3.03
N ALA A 47 -2.45 10.08 -2.36
CA ALA A 47 -1.87 8.90 -2.99
C ALA A 47 -2.82 8.26 -4.01
N ALA A 48 -4.11 8.17 -3.69
CA ALA A 48 -5.11 7.63 -4.60
C ALA A 48 -5.28 8.48 -5.86
N LYS A 49 -5.30 9.82 -5.72
CA LYS A 49 -5.32 10.75 -6.85
C LYS A 49 -4.07 10.59 -7.71
N LYS A 50 -2.89 10.51 -7.08
CA LYS A 50 -1.63 10.36 -7.81
C LYS A 50 -1.57 9.06 -8.60
N GLU A 51 -2.04 7.94 -8.04
CA GLU A 51 -2.14 6.68 -8.78
C GLU A 51 -3.09 6.80 -9.98
N ALA A 52 -4.25 7.46 -9.81
CA ALA A 52 -5.19 7.67 -10.91
C ALA A 52 -4.61 8.53 -12.05
N GLU A 53 -3.82 9.56 -11.72
CA GLU A 53 -3.08 10.37 -12.71
C GLU A 53 -2.06 9.54 -13.48
N GLU A 54 -1.32 8.67 -12.81
CA GLU A 54 -0.32 7.78 -13.43
C GLU A 54 -0.98 6.75 -14.36
N VAL A 55 -2.10 6.15 -13.92
CA VAL A 55 -2.91 5.25 -14.75
C VAL A 55 -3.45 5.98 -15.99
N ALA A 56 -3.95 7.21 -15.83
CA ALA A 56 -4.43 8.02 -16.95
C ALA A 56 -3.30 8.38 -17.94
N ALA A 57 -2.07 8.51 -17.45
CA ALA A 57 -0.87 8.72 -18.27
C ALA A 57 -0.32 7.42 -18.90
N GLY A 58 -0.95 6.27 -18.66
CA GLY A 58 -0.53 4.97 -19.19
C GLY A 58 0.50 4.23 -18.33
N ASN A 59 0.82 4.73 -17.14
CA ASN A 59 1.69 4.06 -16.18
C ASN A 59 0.88 3.16 -15.24
N TYR A 60 0.69 1.90 -15.65
CA TYR A 60 0.00 0.88 -14.85
C TYR A 60 0.89 0.21 -13.79
N ASN A 61 2.17 0.58 -13.70
CA ASN A 61 3.14 0.03 -12.75
C ASN A 61 3.65 1.09 -11.76
N TYR A 62 2.82 2.09 -11.47
CA TYR A 62 3.15 3.10 -10.47
C TYR A 62 3.31 2.47 -9.09
N ARG A 63 4.44 2.74 -8.43
CA ARG A 63 4.85 2.08 -7.17
C ARG A 63 4.22 2.70 -5.91
N GLY A 64 3.40 3.74 -6.07
CA GLY A 64 2.79 4.48 -4.96
C GLY A 64 3.57 5.75 -4.57
N MET A 65 2.86 6.69 -3.94
CA MET A 65 3.39 7.99 -3.54
C MET A 65 4.52 7.90 -2.51
N PHE A 66 4.52 6.85 -1.69
CA PHE A 66 5.50 6.58 -0.64
C PHE A 66 6.30 5.31 -0.95
N ALA A 67 6.49 4.98 -2.23
CA ALA A 67 7.33 3.85 -2.65
C ALA A 67 8.69 3.88 -1.94
N GLY A 68 9.10 2.75 -1.36
CA GLY A 68 10.36 2.63 -0.61
C GLY A 68 10.35 3.22 0.80
N GLN A 69 9.26 3.83 1.26
CA GLN A 69 9.13 4.32 2.64
C GLN A 69 8.34 3.33 3.51
N LYS A 70 8.66 3.27 4.80
CA LYS A 70 7.94 2.47 5.79
C LYS A 70 6.74 3.24 6.35
N TYR A 71 5.61 2.55 6.47
CA TYR A 71 4.45 3.06 7.21
C TYR A 71 4.69 3.01 8.73
N PRO A 72 4.16 3.96 9.52
CA PRO A 72 3.45 5.19 9.10
C PRO A 72 4.40 6.25 8.53
N PHE A 73 3.99 6.90 7.43
CA PHE A 73 4.81 7.86 6.72
C PHE A 73 4.90 9.19 7.48
N GLY A 74 6.08 9.81 7.52
CA GLY A 74 6.26 11.13 8.12
C GLY A 74 6.16 11.17 9.65
N VAL A 75 6.23 10.01 10.33
CA VAL A 75 6.41 9.98 11.78
C VAL A 75 7.88 10.24 12.08
N VAL A 76 8.13 11.40 12.70
CA VAL A 76 9.37 11.74 13.41
C VAL A 76 9.26 11.18 14.83
#